data_AF-A0A510XCX0-F1
#
_entry.id   AF-A0A510XCX0-F1
#
_cell.length_a   1.000
_cell.length_b   1.000
_cell.length_c   1.000
_cell.angle_alpha   90.00
_cell.angle_beta   90.00
_cell.angle_gamma   90.00
#
_symmetry.space_group_name_H-M   'P 1'
#
loop_
_entity.id
_entity.type
_entity.pdbx_description
1 polymer ?
#
loop_
_entity_poly.entity_id
_entity_poly.type
_entity_poly.pdbx_seq_one_letter_code
_entity_poly.pdbx_strand_id
1 'polypeptide(L)'
;MHSHLSDRRHKPEGEHLQHLVKPRFTDAEFDQIQAEAAMRHGGRLAPLVHEATMLGLEVIRQRREALLAKLVNGQAPDADESAELERLLAEMAERQLSGSSMNQQHTA
;
A
#
# COMPACT_ATOMS: atom_id res chain seq x y z
N MET A 1 -21.02 -27.78 -3.61
CA MET A 1 -20.22 -27.27 -2.47
C MET A 1 -19.38 -26.11 -2.99
N HIS A 2 -19.85 -24.88 -2.79
CA HIS A 2 -19.14 -23.69 -3.25
C HIS A 2 -17.97 -23.40 -2.30
N SER A 3 -16.76 -23.43 -2.83
CA SER A 3 -15.54 -23.08 -2.12
C SER A 3 -15.55 -21.58 -1.82
N HIS A 4 -15.88 -21.21 -0.57
CA HIS A 4 -15.60 -19.88 -0.03
C HIS A 4 -14.11 -19.78 0.34
N LEU A 5 -13.23 -19.91 -0.66
CA LEU A 5 -11.86 -19.45 -0.49
C LEU A 5 -11.95 -17.93 -0.41
N SER A 6 -11.78 -17.36 0.79
CA SER A 6 -11.70 -15.92 0.97
C SER A 6 -10.62 -15.36 0.02
N ASP A 7 -10.84 -14.17 -0.51
CA ASP A 7 -9.90 -13.55 -1.44
C ASP A 7 -8.50 -13.49 -0.81
N ARG A 8 -7.59 -14.34 -1.31
CA ARG A 8 -6.24 -14.52 -0.76
C ARG A 8 -5.31 -13.34 -1.10
N ARG A 9 -5.81 -12.32 -1.82
CA ARG A 9 -5.13 -11.03 -2.04
C ARG A 9 -5.22 -10.13 -0.82
N HIS A 10 -6.15 -10.41 0.08
CA HIS A 10 -6.30 -9.69 1.34
C HIS A 10 -5.90 -10.59 2.50
N LYS A 11 -5.40 -9.95 3.56
CA LYS A 11 -5.22 -10.65 4.83
C LYS A 11 -6.59 -10.86 5.49
N PRO A 12 -6.77 -11.94 6.25
CA PRO A 12 -7.84 -12.00 7.24
C PRO A 12 -7.75 -10.79 8.18
N GLU A 13 -8.90 -10.27 8.62
CA GLU A 13 -8.94 -9.19 9.61
C GLU A 13 -8.12 -9.55 10.85
N GLY A 14 -7.20 -8.67 11.28
CA GLY A 14 -6.36 -8.85 12.48
C GLY A 14 -4.92 -9.33 12.26
N GLU A 15 -4.53 -9.82 11.08
CA GLU A 15 -3.16 -10.33 10.82
C GLU A 15 -2.23 -9.32 10.12
N HIS A 16 -2.17 -8.07 10.56
CA HIS A 16 -1.54 -7.02 9.73
C HIS A 16 -0.03 -7.15 9.49
N LEU A 17 0.73 -7.96 10.26
CA LEU A 17 2.21 -7.96 10.18
C LEU A 17 2.91 -9.33 10.15
N GLN A 18 2.25 -10.43 10.52
CA GLN A 18 2.96 -11.71 10.71
C GLN A 18 3.18 -12.50 9.42
N HIS A 19 2.32 -12.30 8.41
CA HIS A 19 2.42 -12.99 7.14
C HIS A 19 2.46 -12.00 5.98
N LEU A 20 3.47 -12.08 5.13
CA LEU A 20 3.51 -11.29 3.90
C LEU A 20 2.44 -11.82 2.93
N VAL A 21 1.49 -10.96 2.53
CA VAL A 21 0.67 -11.27 1.37
C VAL A 21 1.54 -11.06 0.15
N LYS A 22 1.75 -12.13 -0.62
CA LYS A 22 2.42 -12.01 -1.90
C LYS A 22 1.48 -11.29 -2.86
N PRO A 23 1.87 -10.14 -3.43
CA PRO A 23 1.10 -9.52 -4.49
C PRO A 23 0.91 -10.52 -5.62
N ARG A 24 -0.31 -10.62 -6.15
CA ARG A 24 -0.64 -11.47 -7.29
C ARG A 24 -1.08 -10.55 -8.43
N PHE A 25 -0.39 -10.69 -9.55
CA PHE A 25 -0.80 -10.08 -10.80
C PHE A 25 -1.84 -10.96 -11.47
N THR A 26 -2.78 -10.33 -12.15
CA THR A 26 -3.61 -10.96 -13.17
C THR A 26 -2.75 -11.37 -14.37
N ASP A 27 -3.26 -12.27 -15.20
CA ASP A 27 -2.54 -12.70 -16.41
C ASP A 27 -2.23 -11.52 -17.33
N ALA A 28 -3.18 -10.60 -17.50
CA ALA A 28 -3.01 -9.40 -18.31
C ALA A 28 -1.91 -8.45 -17.77
N GLU A 29 -1.87 -8.24 -16.45
CA GLU A 29 -0.80 -7.46 -15.82
C GLU A 29 0.55 -8.17 -15.97
N PHE A 30 0.57 -9.50 -15.84
CA PHE A 30 1.79 -10.29 -15.98
C PHE A 30 2.34 -10.25 -17.41
N ASP A 31 1.48 -10.29 -18.43
CA ASP A 31 1.87 -10.14 -19.83
C ASP A 31 2.49 -8.77 -20.12
N GLN A 32 1.93 -7.70 -19.55
CA GLN A 32 2.50 -6.35 -19.65
C GLN A 32 3.89 -6.27 -19.01
N ILE A 33 4.03 -6.84 -17.81
CA ILE A 33 5.33 -6.89 -17.10
C ILE A 33 6.36 -7.68 -17.91
N GLN A 34 5.97 -8.80 -18.52
CA GLN A 34 6.85 -9.60 -19.37
C GLN A 34 7.29 -8.84 -20.63
N ALA A 35 6.37 -8.17 -21.31
CA ALA A 35 6.68 -7.37 -22.49
C ALA A 35 7.68 -6.25 -22.15
N GLU A 36 7.45 -5.56 -21.04
CA GLU A 36 8.34 -4.49 -20.57
C GLU A 36 9.72 -5.05 -20.18
N ALA A 37 9.77 -6.21 -19.52
CA ALA A 37 11.03 -6.85 -19.13
C ALA A 37 11.81 -7.30 -20.36
N ALA A 38 11.13 -7.80 -21.39
CA ALA A 38 11.73 -8.16 -22.66
C ALA A 38 12.43 -6.95 -23.29
N MET A 39 11.76 -5.80 -23.30
CA MET A 39 12.28 -4.57 -23.89
C MET A 39 13.44 -3.95 -23.10
N ARG A 40 13.34 -3.86 -21.77
CA ARG A 40 14.32 -3.13 -20.95
C ARG A 40 15.44 -3.99 -20.37
N HIS A 41 15.15 -5.26 -20.08
CA HIS A 41 16.02 -6.12 -19.25
C HIS A 41 16.33 -7.48 -19.89
N GLY A 42 16.02 -7.65 -21.18
CA GLY A 42 16.23 -8.89 -21.93
C GLY A 42 15.38 -10.06 -21.43
N GLY A 43 14.17 -9.76 -20.93
CA GLY A 43 13.20 -10.75 -20.45
C GLY A 43 13.34 -11.09 -18.96
N ARG A 44 14.30 -10.49 -18.25
CA ARG A 44 14.50 -10.75 -16.82
C ARG A 44 13.53 -9.90 -15.99
N LEU A 45 12.62 -10.57 -15.28
CA LEU A 45 11.60 -9.90 -14.46
C LEU A 45 12.17 -9.24 -13.21
N ALA A 46 13.10 -9.90 -12.50
CA ALA A 46 13.65 -9.41 -11.25
C ALA A 46 14.23 -7.97 -11.31
N PRO A 47 15.10 -7.62 -12.28
CA PRO A 47 15.62 -6.25 -12.38
C PRO A 47 14.53 -5.22 -12.72
N LEU A 48 13.55 -5.58 -13.57
CA LEU A 48 12.41 -4.71 -13.86
C LEU A 48 11.59 -4.43 -12.59
N VAL A 49 11.24 -5.47 -11.85
CA VAL A 49 10.43 -5.35 -10.63
C VAL A 49 11.17 -4.50 -9.59
N HIS A 50 12.48 -4.69 -9.43
CA HIS A 50 13.27 -3.88 -8.52
C HIS A 50 13.26 -2.40 -8.93
N GLU A 51 13.56 -2.10 -10.19
CA GLU A 51 13.55 -0.74 -10.73
C GLU A 51 12.18 -0.07 -10.57
N ALA A 52 11.12 -0.74 -11.01
CA ALA A 52 9.75 -0.24 -10.90
C ALA A 52 9.34 0.01 -9.45
N THR A 53 9.76 -0.85 -8.52
CA THR A 53 9.49 -0.68 -7.09
C THR A 53 10.17 0.58 -6.55
N MET A 54 11.44 0.78 -6.86
CA MET A 54 12.20 1.95 -6.39
C MET A 54 11.64 3.26 -6.96
N LEU A 55 11.27 3.27 -8.25
CA LEU A 55 10.60 4.41 -8.88
C LEU A 55 9.23 4.68 -8.27
N GLY A 56 8.43 3.63 -8.04
CA GLY A 56 7.12 3.75 -7.40
C GLY A 56 7.19 4.33 -6.00
N LEU A 57 8.16 3.90 -5.18
CA LEU A 57 8.38 4.46 -3.84
C LEU A 57 8.71 5.96 -3.88
N GLU A 58 9.52 6.39 -4.84
CA GLU A 58 9.87 7.79 -5.00
C GLU A 58 8.65 8.63 -5.43
N VAL A 59 7.86 8.16 -6.39
CA VAL A 59 6.61 8.82 -6.79
C VAL A 59 5.63 8.92 -5.62
N ILE A 60 5.49 7.87 -4.81
CA ILE A 60 4.64 7.88 -3.62
C ILE A 60 5.14 8.91 -2.61
N ARG A 61 6.45 9.01 -2.38
CA ARG A 61 7.06 10.01 -1.49
C ARG A 61 6.75 11.43 -1.97
N GLN A 62 7.00 11.72 -3.24
CA GLN A 62 6.76 13.03 -3.83
C GLN A 62 5.29 13.45 -3.75
N ARG A 63 4.36 12.52 -3.98
CA ARG A 63 2.91 12.78 -3.82
C ARG A 63 2.57 13.16 -2.38
N ARG A 64 3.14 12.48 -1.38
CA ARG A 64 2.92 12.83 0.03
C ARG A 64 3.51 14.19 0.39
N GLU A 65 4.72 14.49 -0.08
CA GLU A 65 5.35 15.79 0.16
C GLU A 65 4.53 16.93 -0.45
N ALA A 66 4.03 16.75 -1.67
CA ALA A 66 3.15 17.72 -2.33
C ALA A 66 1.84 17.91 -1.55
N LEU A 67 1.21 16.83 -1.09
CA LEU A 67 0.01 16.90 -0.26
C LEU A 67 0.27 17.65 1.06
N LEU A 68 1.37 17.35 1.75
CA LEU A 68 1.74 18.06 2.98
C LEU A 68 1.96 19.55 2.72
N ALA A 69 2.61 19.91 1.61
CA ALA A 69 2.80 21.31 1.24
C ALA A 69 1.46 22.02 0.98
N LYS A 70 0.51 21.39 0.28
CA LYS A 70 -0.85 21.92 0.08
C LYS A 70 -1.54 22.19 1.43
N LEU A 71 -1.51 21.20 2.34
CA LEU A 71 -2.13 21.30 3.66
C LEU A 71 -1.52 22.41 4.52
N VAL A 72 -0.18 22.55 4.54
CA VAL A 72 0.52 23.62 5.27
C VAL A 72 0.12 25.00 4.75
N ASN A 73 -0.14 25.12 3.44
CA ASN A 73 -0.57 26.37 2.82
C ASN A 73 -2.09 26.62 2.93
N GLY A 74 -2.83 25.77 3.66
CA GLY A 74 -4.28 25.88 3.81
C GLY A 74 -5.08 25.58 2.54
N GLN A 75 -4.45 24.93 1.56
CA GLN A 75 -5.09 24.53 0.31
C GLN A 75 -5.83 23.22 0.52
N ALA A 76 -7.04 23.11 -0.05
CA ALA A 76 -7.77 21.86 -0.07
C ALA A 76 -7.03 20.84 -0.97
N PRO A 77 -6.90 19.58 -0.54
CA PRO A 77 -6.36 18.52 -1.38
C PRO A 77 -7.31 18.21 -2.55
N ASP A 78 -6.76 17.66 -3.62
CA ASP A 78 -7.57 17.20 -4.76
C ASP A 78 -8.47 16.02 -4.34
N ALA A 79 -9.52 15.71 -5.11
CA ALA A 79 -10.49 14.67 -4.75
C ALA A 79 -9.83 13.29 -4.52
N ASP A 80 -8.88 12.92 -5.39
CA ASP A 80 -8.14 11.65 -5.27
C ASP A 80 -7.18 11.65 -4.06
N GLU A 81 -6.64 12.81 -3.71
CA GLU A 81 -5.74 12.98 -2.55
C GLU A 81 -6.52 13.02 -1.23
N SER A 82 -7.78 13.45 -1.27
CA SER A 82 -8.68 13.51 -0.11
C SER A 82 -8.98 12.12 0.44
N ALA A 83 -9.23 11.15 -0.45
CA ALA A 83 -9.46 9.76 -0.05
C ALA A 83 -8.21 9.11 0.58
N GLU A 84 -7.02 9.40 0.02
CA GLU A 84 -5.76 8.93 0.61
C GLU A 84 -5.49 9.59 1.97
N LEU A 85 -5.79 10.88 2.11
CA LEU A 85 -5.67 11.59 3.38
C LEU A 85 -6.62 11.00 4.44
N GLU A 86 -7.88 10.76 4.10
CA GLU A 86 -8.87 10.15 5.00
C GLU A 86 -8.42 8.76 5.47
N ARG A 87 -7.91 7.93 4.54
CA ARG A 87 -7.35 6.61 4.86
C ARG A 87 -6.16 6.71 5.83
N LEU A 88 -5.24 7.65 5.59
CA LEU A 88 -4.08 7.87 6.47
C LEU A 88 -4.50 8.35 7.87
N LEU A 89 -5.50 9.23 7.95
CA LEU A 89 -6.05 9.71 9.22
C LEU A 89 -6.76 8.57 9.99
N ALA A 90 -7.51 7.72 9.29
CA ALA A 90 -8.13 6.53 9.87
C ALA A 90 -7.07 5.55 10.44
N GLU A 91 -6.01 5.25 9.68
CA GLU A 91 -4.90 4.42 10.16
C GLU A 91 -4.22 5.02 11.40
N MET A 92 -4.03 6.34 11.44
CA MET A 92 -3.44 7.01 12.61
C MET A 92 -4.35 6.92 13.83
N ALA A 93 -5.66 7.12 13.66
CA ALA A 93 -6.64 7.01 14.73
C ALA A 93 -6.70 5.57 15.29
N GLU A 94 -6.73 4.56 14.42
CA GLU A 94 -6.71 3.14 14.83
C GLU A 94 -5.46 2.78 15.62
N ARG A 95 -4.28 3.26 15.21
CA ARG A 95 -3.02 3.02 15.94
C ARG A 95 -3.02 3.69 17.31
N GLN A 96 -3.57 4.89 17.44
CA GLN A 96 -3.70 5.58 18.73
C GLN A 96 -4.68 4.87 19.66
N LEU A 97 -5.81 4.41 19.14
CA LEU A 97 -6.81 3.65 19.90
C LEU A 97 -6.24 2.30 20.37
N SER A 98 -5.56 1.57 19.49
CA SER A 98 -4.94 0.28 19.81
C SER A 98 -3.80 0.39 20.82
N GLY A 99 -2.98 1.43 20.72
CA GLY A 99 -1.91 1.72 21.70
C GLY A 99 -2.43 2.13 23.08
N SER A 100 -3.61 2.77 23.13
CA SER A 100 -4.24 3.19 24.39
C SER A 100 -4.86 2.02 25.15
N SER A 101 -5.31 0.96 24.46
CA SER A 101 -5.87 -0.24 25.08
C SER A 101 -4.82 -1.13 25.79
N MET A 102 -3.55 -1.11 25.38
CA MET A 102 -2.49 -1.89 26.05
C MET A 102 -1.98 -1.22 27.34
N ASN A 103 -2.09 0.10 27.47
CA ASN A 103 -1.62 0.81 28.67
C ASN A 103 -2.57 0.72 29.87
N GLN A 104 -3.82 0.28 29.70
CA GLN A 104 -4.75 0.08 30.83
C GLN A 104 -4.59 -1.29 31.53
N GLN A 105 -3.84 -2.23 30.95
CA GLN A 105 -3.65 -3.57 31.56
C GLN A 105 -2.44 -3.67 32.51
N HIS A 106 -1.59 -2.64 32.61
CA HIS A 106 -0.41 -2.63 33.48
C HIS A 106 -0.55 -1.80 34.77
N THR A 107 -1.74 -1.26 35.04
CA THR A 107 -2.07 -0.61 36.32
C THR A 107 -3.29 -1.30 36.94
N ALA A 108 -3.09 -2.50 37.49
CA ALA A 108 -4.03 -3.17 38.39
C ALA A 108 -3.23 -3.98 39.42
#